data_AF-A0A173H028-F1
#
_entry.id   AF-A0A173H028-F1
#
_cell.length_a   1.000
_cell.length_b   1.000
_cell.length_c   1.000
_cell.angle_alpha   90.00
_cell.angle_beta   90.00
_cell.angle_gamma   90.00
#
_symmetry.space_group_name_H-M   'P 1'
#
loop_
_entity.id
_entity.type
_entity.pdbx_description
1 polymer ?
#
loop_
_entity_poly.entity_id
_entity_poly.type
_entity_poly.pdbx_seq_one_letter_code
_entity_poly.pdbx_strand_id
1 'polypeptide(L)'
;MFVRDGDLWTSGGVTTGIDMALGMIEADLGREVAMDIARDLALFVLRGGAESQVSRSLVLQQGATSPVRDVIAWIESHLDADLSVDALAAVARMSPHESA
;
A
#
# COMPACT_ATOMS: atom_id res chain seq x y z
N MET A 1 1.75 -12.56 12.07
CA MET A 1 3.13 -13.07 12.02
C MET A 1 3.45 -13.42 10.59
N PHE A 2 4.59 -12.96 10.09
CA PHE A 2 5.19 -13.44 8.85
C PHE A 2 6.57 -14.02 9.17
N VAL A 3 7.10 -14.84 8.26
CA VAL A 3 8.44 -15.42 8.36
C VAL A 3 9.17 -15.14 7.05
N ARG A 4 10.47 -14.84 7.16
CA ARG A 4 11.40 -14.74 6.03
C ARG A 4 12.46 -15.83 6.16
N ASP A 5 12.65 -16.60 5.11
CA ASP A 5 13.75 -17.57 4.95
C ASP A 5 14.46 -17.30 3.62
N GLY A 6 15.60 -16.61 3.69
CA GLY A 6 16.29 -16.08 2.51
C GLY A 6 15.40 -15.12 1.71
N ASP A 7 15.07 -15.54 0.49
CA ASP A 7 14.20 -14.81 -0.45
C ASP A 7 12.72 -15.22 -0.36
N LEU A 8 12.40 -16.24 0.44
CA LEU A 8 11.03 -16.70 0.64
C LEU A 8 10.39 -16.00 1.84
N TRP A 9 9.22 -15.42 1.61
CA TRP A 9 8.42 -14.78 2.65
C TRP A 9 7.02 -15.38 2.71
N THR A 10 6.53 -15.65 3.92
CA THR A 10 5.22 -16.26 4.14
C THR A 10 4.47 -15.52 5.25
N SER A 11 3.21 -15.17 5.00
CA SER A 11 2.33 -14.55 6.00
C SER A 11 1.25 -15.53 6.50
N GLY A 12 0.87 -15.40 7.77
CA GLY A 12 -0.18 -16.22 8.39
C GLY A 12 -1.61 -15.69 8.22
N GLY A 13 -1.83 -14.65 7.41
CA GLY A 13 -3.15 -14.02 7.22
C GLY A 13 -3.07 -12.62 6.61
N VAL A 14 -4.20 -12.11 6.14
CA VAL A 14 -4.32 -10.88 5.32
C VAL A 14 -3.65 -9.66 5.98
N THR A 15 -3.97 -9.36 7.24
CA THR A 15 -3.38 -8.21 7.96
C THR A 15 -1.87 -8.36 8.12
N THR A 16 -1.40 -9.59 8.34
CA THR A 16 0.03 -9.88 8.49
C THR A 16 0.76 -9.88 7.14
N GLY A 17 0.02 -9.99 6.04
CA GLY A 17 0.52 -9.81 4.68
C GLY A 17 0.85 -8.36 4.36
N ILE A 18 0.12 -7.39 4.92
CA ILE A 18 0.42 -5.96 4.77
C ILE A 18 1.74 -5.62 5.47
N ASP A 19 1.89 -6.04 6.74
CA ASP A 19 3.14 -5.84 7.48
C ASP A 19 4.33 -6.55 6.80
N MET A 20 4.09 -7.74 6.23
CA MET A 20 5.09 -8.48 5.47
C MET A 20 5.52 -7.72 4.20
N ALA A 21 4.57 -7.19 3.44
CA ALA A 21 4.84 -6.42 2.23
C ALA A 21 5.64 -5.14 2.54
N LEU A 22 5.31 -4.43 3.62
CA LEU A 22 6.11 -3.29 4.09
C LEU A 22 7.54 -3.71 4.46
N GLY A 23 7.70 -4.88 5.08
CA GLY A 23 9.02 -5.46 5.38
C GLY A 23 9.83 -5.83 4.12
N MET A 24 9.18 -6.31 3.06
CA MET A 24 9.82 -6.56 1.76
C MET A 24 10.28 -5.26 1.12
N ILE A 25 9.40 -4.26 1.06
CA ILE A 25 9.72 -2.94 0.50
C ILE A 25 10.88 -2.29 1.25
N GLU A 26 10.91 -2.40 2.58
CA GLU A 26 12.04 -1.91 3.37
C GLU A 26 13.35 -2.62 3.00
N ALA A 27 13.31 -3.94 2.80
CA ALA A 27 14.50 -4.72 2.45
C ALA A 27 15.06 -4.32 1.07
N ASP A 28 14.20 -3.97 0.12
CA ASP A 28 14.58 -3.68 -1.26
C ASP A 28 14.89 -2.19 -1.49
N LEU A 29 14.09 -1.29 -0.89
CA LEU A 29 14.10 0.15 -1.17
C LEU A 29 14.44 1.02 0.05
N GLY A 30 14.60 0.40 1.22
CA GLY A 30 14.96 1.07 2.46
C GLY A 30 13.76 1.56 3.28
N ARG A 31 14.06 1.92 4.54
CA ARG A 31 13.06 2.28 5.56
C ARG A 31 12.21 3.49 5.19
N GLU A 32 12.78 4.48 4.53
CA GLU A 32 12.10 5.74 4.22
C GLU A 32 10.88 5.49 3.30
N VAL A 33 11.11 4.75 2.21
CA VAL A 33 10.06 4.37 1.25
C VAL A 33 8.97 3.54 1.93
N ALA A 34 9.35 2.55 2.75
CA ALA A 34 8.39 1.73 3.48
C ALA A 34 7.53 2.54 4.45
N MET A 35 8.11 3.52 5.16
CA MET A 35 7.40 4.36 6.11
C MET A 35 6.44 5.34 5.42
N ASP A 36 6.79 5.85 4.24
CA ASP A 36 5.91 6.70 3.46
C ASP A 36 4.69 5.92 2.95
N ILE A 37 4.89 4.69 2.47
CA ILE A 37 3.79 3.80 2.08
C ILE A 37 2.92 3.45 3.29
N ALA A 38 3.52 3.12 4.45
CA ALA A 38 2.77 2.81 5.66
C ALA A 38 1.89 3.98 6.14
N ARG A 39 2.36 5.23 6.00
CA ARG A 39 1.59 6.43 6.31
C ARG A 39 0.39 6.58 5.38
N ASP A 40 0.58 6.37 4.09
CA ASP A 40 -0.50 6.43 3.10
C ASP A 40 -1.57 5.35 3.36
N LEU A 41 -1.15 4.13 3.70
CA LEU A 41 -2.07 3.05 4.09
C LEU A 41 -2.81 3.37 5.39
N ALA A 42 -2.14 3.97 6.37
CA ALA A 42 -2.79 4.41 7.61
C ALA A 42 -3.81 5.53 7.35
N LEU A 43 -3.51 6.49 6.47
CA LEU A 43 -4.47 7.51 6.02
C LEU A 43 -5.68 6.87 5.31
N PHE A 44 -5.46 5.83 4.51
CA PHE A 44 -6.53 5.06 3.88
C PHE A 44 -7.42 4.35 4.92
N VAL A 45 -6.82 3.63 5.88
CA VAL A 45 -7.56 2.94 6.96
C VAL A 45 -8.34 3.93 7.83
N LEU A 46 -7.74 5.07 8.19
CA LEU A 46 -8.40 6.12 8.97
C LEU A 46 -9.56 6.79 8.20
N ARG A 47 -9.53 6.80 6.87
CA ARG A 47 -10.65 7.28 6.03
C ARG A 47 -11.81 6.27 5.95
N GLY A 48 -11.52 4.98 6.08
CA GLY A 48 -12.52 3.90 6.02
C GLY A 48 -13.12 3.50 7.37
N GLY A 49 -12.49 3.87 8.49
CA GLY A 49 -12.89 3.46 9.83
C GLY A 49 -13.13 4.64 10.77
N ALA A 50 -14.40 5.01 10.91
CA ALA A 50 -14.99 5.77 12.02
C ALA A 50 -14.44 7.18 12.34
N GLU A 51 -15.34 8.16 12.27
CA GLU A 51 -15.35 9.46 12.97
C GLU A 51 -14.15 9.77 13.90
N SER A 52 -13.02 10.20 13.36
CA SER A 52 -12.00 10.87 14.16
C SER A 52 -11.62 12.21 13.54
N GLN A 53 -12.11 13.27 14.17
CA GLN A 53 -11.73 14.66 13.92
C GLN A 53 -10.30 14.90 14.40
N VAL A 54 -9.34 14.23 13.78
CA VAL A 54 -7.92 14.47 14.03
C VAL A 54 -7.29 14.92 12.71
N SER A 55 -7.11 16.23 12.63
CA SER A 55 -6.26 16.95 11.66
C SER A 55 -6.74 16.99 10.21
N ARG A 56 -7.95 17.53 10.00
CA ARG A 56 -8.47 17.97 8.68
C ARG A 56 -7.48 18.88 7.91
N SER A 57 -6.53 19.54 8.58
CA SER A 57 -5.52 20.40 7.94
C SER A 57 -4.42 19.63 7.18
N LEU A 58 -3.98 18.46 7.65
CA LEU A 58 -3.04 17.60 6.90
C LEU A 58 -3.74 16.91 5.73
N VAL A 59 -4.96 16.42 5.97
CA VAL A 59 -5.81 15.73 4.99
C VAL A 59 -6.17 16.63 3.81
N LEU A 60 -6.41 17.93 4.04
CA LEU A 60 -6.74 18.89 2.97
C LEU A 60 -5.54 19.31 2.12
N GLN A 61 -4.30 19.20 2.61
CA GLN A 61 -3.10 19.44 1.78
C GLN A 61 -2.72 18.22 0.93
N GLN A 62 -3.23 17.04 1.27
CA GLN A 62 -2.98 15.78 0.56
C GLN A 62 -4.20 15.33 -0.26
N GLY A 63 -5.01 16.27 -0.78
CA GLY A 63 -6.23 15.99 -1.55
C GLY A 63 -6.04 15.21 -2.87
N ALA A 64 -4.88 14.62 -3.11
CA ALA A 64 -4.61 13.72 -4.22
C ALA A 64 -4.79 12.26 -3.76
N THR A 65 -5.43 11.45 -4.61
CA THR A 65 -5.40 9.99 -4.53
C THR A 65 -3.95 9.52 -4.41
N SER A 66 -3.62 8.69 -3.41
CA SER A 66 -2.27 8.12 -3.29
C SER A 66 -2.11 7.00 -4.33
N PRO A 67 -1.03 6.98 -5.13
CA PRO A 67 -0.75 5.90 -6.09
C PRO A 67 -0.76 4.50 -5.46
N VAL A 68 -0.41 4.39 -4.17
CA VAL A 68 -0.46 3.12 -3.42
C VAL A 68 -1.89 2.57 -3.33
N ARG A 69 -2.88 3.46 -3.17
CA ARG A 69 -4.29 3.07 -3.07
C ARG A 69 -4.79 2.46 -4.37
N ASP A 70 -4.39 3.04 -5.49
CA ASP A 70 -4.81 2.58 -6.81
C ASP A 70 -4.15 1.25 -7.15
N VAL A 71 -2.90 1.04 -6.73
CA VAL A 71 -2.24 -0.26 -6.85
C VAL A 71 -2.96 -1.33 -6.02
N ILE A 72 -3.35 -1.06 -4.78
CA ILE A 72 -4.08 -2.05 -3.95
C ILE A 72 -5.41 -2.43 -4.59
N ALA A 73 -6.20 -1.44 -5.05
CA ALA A 73 -7.47 -1.70 -5.73
C ALA A 73 -7.28 -2.53 -7.01
N TRP A 74 -6.18 -2.28 -7.74
CA TRP A 74 -5.84 -3.08 -8.91
C TRP A 74 -5.47 -4.52 -8.56
N ILE A 75 -4.67 -4.74 -7.51
CA ILE A 75 -4.30 -6.09 -7.03
C ILE A 75 -5.55 -6.89 -6.63
N GLU A 76 -6.50 -6.28 -5.91
CA GLU A 76 -7.73 -6.95 -5.48
C GLU A 76 -8.57 -7.48 -6.66
N SER A 77 -8.46 -6.87 -7.84
CA SER A 77 -9.14 -7.30 -9.06
C SER A 77 -8.27 -8.16 -9.99
N HIS A 78 -6.96 -8.27 -9.73
CA HIS A 78 -5.97 -8.91 -10.60
C HIS A 78 -4.97 -9.78 -9.81
N LEU A 79 -5.48 -10.63 -8.92
CA LEU A 79 -4.64 -11.48 -8.04
C LEU A 79 -3.78 -12.51 -8.80
N ASP A 80 -4.13 -12.83 -10.04
CA ASP A 80 -3.44 -13.76 -10.93
C ASP A 80 -2.47 -13.07 -11.92
N ALA A 81 -2.38 -11.74 -11.87
CA ALA A 81 -1.46 -10.98 -12.71
C ALA A 81 -0.02 -10.98 -12.17
N ASP A 82 0.89 -10.38 -12.93
CA ASP A 82 2.25 -10.13 -12.45
C ASP A 82 2.23 -9.05 -11.36
N LEU A 83 2.46 -9.48 -10.11
CA LEU A 83 2.52 -8.61 -8.94
C LEU A 83 3.95 -8.18 -8.59
N SER A 84 4.88 -8.27 -9.55
CA SER A 84 6.24 -7.75 -9.37
C SER A 84 6.24 -6.25 -9.09
N VAL A 85 7.25 -5.77 -8.35
CA VAL A 85 7.38 -4.35 -8.00
C VAL A 85 7.41 -3.46 -9.24
N ASP A 86 8.08 -3.88 -10.31
CA ASP A 86 8.16 -3.14 -11.57
C ASP A 86 6.79 -3.02 -12.25
N ALA A 87 6.00 -4.10 -12.25
CA ALA A 87 4.64 -4.09 -12.80
C ALA A 87 3.71 -3.18 -12.00
N LEU A 88 3.74 -3.27 -10.66
CA LEU A 88 2.93 -2.43 -9.79
C LEU A 88 3.36 -0.95 -9.82
N ALA A 89 4.65 -0.67 -10.00
CA ALA A 89 5.15 0.69 -10.20
C ALA A 89 4.68 1.28 -11.54
N ALA A 90 4.46 0.46 -12.56
CA ALA A 90 3.82 0.91 -13.80
C ALA A 90 2.35 1.27 -13.55
N VAL A 91 1.60 0.45 -12.82
CA VAL A 91 0.21 0.74 -12.42
C VAL A 91 0.12 2.05 -11.64
N ALA A 92 0.97 2.23 -10.62
CA ALA A 92 1.03 3.46 -9.81
C ALA A 92 1.25 4.74 -10.66
N ARG A 93 2.01 4.63 -11.77
CA ARG A 93 2.26 5.74 -12.70
C ARG A 93 1.18 5.92 -13.76
N MET A 94 0.36 4.90 -14.00
CA MET A 94 -0.67 4.87 -15.03
C MET A 94 -2.07 5.14 -14.49
N SER A 95 -2.28 5.12 -13.17
CA SER A 95 -3.58 5.31 -12.54
C SER A 95 -3.86 6.78 -12.18
N PRO A 96 -4.59 7.51 -13.03
CA PRO A 96 -5.47 8.57 -12.60
C PRO A 96 -6.91 8.23 -13.03
N HIS A 97 -7.70 7.69 -12.09
CA HIS A 97 -9.15 7.44 -12.24
C HIS A 97 -9.60 6.47 -13.35
N GLU A 98 -9.95 5.24 -12.98
CA GLU A 98 -11.10 4.57 -13.62
C GLU A 98 -12.37 5.35 -13.21
N SER A 99 -12.76 6.32 -14.05
CA SER A 99 -14.05 6.99 -13.97
C SER A 99 -15.11 6.15 -14.67
N ALA A 100 -16.09 5.64 -13.92
CA ALA A 100 -17.45 5.36 -14.38
C ALA A 100 -18.43 5.56 -13.23
#